data_AF-A0A927G716-F1
#
_entry.id   AF-A0A927G716-F1
#
_cell.length_a   1.000
_cell.length_b   1.000
_cell.length_c   1.000
_cell.angle_alpha   90.00
_cell.angle_beta   90.00
_cell.angle_gamma   90.00
#
_symmetry.space_group_name_H-M   'P 1'
#
loop_
_entity.id
_entity.type
_entity.pdbx_description
1 polymer ?
#
loop_
_entity_poly.entity_id
_entity_poly.type
_entity_poly.pdbx_seq_one_letter_code
_entity_poly.pdbx_strand_id
1 'polypeptide(L)'
;MNHEDASHGPAPLGSVDPAPMHDAVEALAASLHEYVEAAVGVRAEFGAAEADEDPRILALEQRVGSFNAHLFDRLHEALGMHPDLTSSVWEPGADDADAASASVATRDDLAEEFYLGFVVAPPAGTADMGLDDVVGLLDDAGARVVERLVDSGFDVVEWTASRGDAFDETSDGVDDPDDDGPADPGTEDRR
;
A
#
# COMPACT_ATOMS: atom_id res chain seq x y z
N MET A 1 3.44 -16.65 21.44
CA MET A 1 4.75 -15.97 21.42
C MET A 1 4.44 -14.55 21.00
N ASN A 2 4.62 -13.59 21.92
CA ASN A 2 4.24 -12.19 21.75
C ASN A 2 5.32 -11.47 20.94
N HIS A 3 4.95 -10.77 19.88
CA HIS A 3 5.85 -9.95 19.04
C HIS A 3 6.08 -8.53 19.61
N GLU A 4 5.65 -8.24 20.84
CA GLU A 4 5.54 -6.86 21.34
C GLU A 4 6.68 -6.35 22.25
N ASP A 5 7.68 -7.16 22.63
CA ASP A 5 8.53 -6.78 23.78
C ASP A 5 10.05 -6.64 23.48
N ALA A 6 10.47 -6.70 22.21
CA ALA A 6 11.91 -6.70 21.88
C ALA A 6 12.38 -5.55 20.97
N SER A 7 11.52 -4.97 20.13
CA SER A 7 11.93 -4.01 19.08
C SER A 7 11.78 -2.53 19.46
N HIS A 8 10.98 -2.19 20.49
CA HIS A 8 10.68 -0.81 20.87
C HIS A 8 10.80 -0.60 22.39
N GLY A 9 11.97 -0.89 22.94
CA GLY A 9 12.24 -0.61 24.35
C GLY A 9 12.35 0.91 24.60
N PRO A 10 11.90 1.44 25.75
CA PRO A 10 12.07 2.85 26.12
C PRO A 10 13.53 3.24 26.38
N ALA A 11 14.44 2.26 26.35
CA ALA A 11 15.86 2.48 26.49
C ALA A 11 16.47 2.85 25.12
N PRO A 12 17.37 3.84 25.06
CA PRO A 12 18.08 4.14 23.83
C PRO A 12 18.83 2.90 23.32
N LEU A 13 18.84 2.73 22.00
CA LEU A 13 19.67 1.72 21.36
C LEU A 13 21.12 1.89 21.81
N GLY A 14 21.80 0.77 22.04
CA GLY A 14 23.25 0.75 22.24
C GLY A 14 23.99 1.20 20.97
N SER A 15 25.30 1.01 20.93
CA SER A 15 26.07 1.27 19.70
C SER A 15 25.58 0.36 18.57
N VAL A 16 25.01 0.95 17.51
CA VAL A 16 24.65 0.27 16.27
C VAL A 16 25.80 0.41 15.28
N ASP A 17 26.17 -0.68 14.61
CA ASP A 17 27.13 -0.65 13.52
C ASP A 17 26.43 -0.19 12.23
N PRO A 18 26.82 0.95 11.62
CA PRO A 18 26.18 1.45 10.42
C PRO A 18 26.65 0.77 9.14
N ALA A 19 27.74 -0.01 9.16
CA ALA A 19 28.34 -0.55 7.93
C ALA A 19 27.37 -1.37 7.06
N PRO A 20 26.56 -2.31 7.61
CA PRO A 20 25.63 -3.10 6.80
C PRO A 20 24.53 -2.27 6.12
N MET A 21 24.10 -1.18 6.74
CA MET A 21 23.11 -0.27 6.16
C MET A 21 23.73 0.54 5.02
N HIS A 22 24.97 1.00 5.18
CA HIS A 22 25.69 1.66 4.10
C HIS A 22 25.93 0.71 2.91
N ASP A 23 26.31 -0.54 3.15
CA ASP A 23 26.48 -1.53 2.07
C ASP A 23 25.18 -1.75 1.28
N ALA A 24 24.03 -1.79 1.97
CA ALA A 24 22.73 -1.89 1.32
C ALA A 24 22.37 -0.65 0.48
N VAL A 25 22.67 0.56 0.99
CA VAL A 25 22.50 1.81 0.24
C VAL A 25 23.39 1.84 -1.01
N GLU A 26 24.66 1.45 -0.89
CA GLU A 26 25.59 1.42 -2.03
C GLU A 26 25.13 0.42 -3.11
N ALA A 27 24.62 -0.75 -2.70
CA ALA A 27 24.06 -1.72 -3.64
C ALA A 27 22.82 -1.18 -4.37
N LEU A 28 21.92 -0.50 -3.66
CA LEU A 28 20.75 0.15 -4.26
C LEU A 28 21.16 1.27 -5.22
N ALA A 29 22.10 2.13 -4.81
CA ALA A 29 22.59 3.24 -5.61
C ALA A 29 23.25 2.75 -6.91
N ALA A 30 24.09 1.71 -6.84
CA ALA A 30 24.68 1.09 -8.02
C ALA A 30 23.60 0.59 -9.00
N SER A 31 22.57 -0.09 -8.49
CA SER A 31 21.46 -0.58 -9.31
C SER A 31 20.63 0.56 -9.94
N LEU A 32 20.43 1.67 -9.24
CA LEU A 32 19.75 2.85 -9.76
C LEU A 32 20.55 3.53 -10.87
N HIS A 33 21.88 3.61 -10.73
CA HIS A 33 22.73 4.13 -11.79
C HIS A 33 22.67 3.24 -13.05
N GLU A 34 22.71 1.92 -12.90
CA GLU A 34 22.53 0.98 -14.01
C GLU A 34 21.15 1.16 -14.69
N TYR A 35 20.09 1.33 -13.89
CA TYR A 35 18.74 1.59 -14.40
C TYR A 35 18.68 2.86 -15.24
N VAL A 36 19.22 3.97 -14.76
CA VAL A 36 19.23 5.26 -15.48
C VAL A 36 20.01 5.13 -16.80
N GLU A 37 21.19 4.52 -16.79
CA GLU A 37 21.98 4.32 -18.01
C GLU A 37 21.25 3.45 -19.04
N ALA A 38 20.61 2.36 -18.58
CA ALA A 38 19.81 1.48 -19.43
C ALA A 38 18.59 2.21 -20.00
N ALA A 39 17.84 2.94 -19.18
CA ALA A 39 16.65 3.68 -19.60
C ALA A 39 17.00 4.73 -20.66
N VAL A 40 18.07 5.50 -20.46
CA VAL A 40 18.55 6.47 -21.47
C VAL A 40 18.95 5.78 -22.76
N GLY A 41 19.62 4.62 -22.69
CA GLY A 41 20.00 3.82 -23.85
C GLY A 41 18.79 3.29 -24.62
N VAL A 42 17.82 2.67 -23.93
CA VAL A 42 16.58 2.13 -24.50
C VAL A 42 15.78 3.24 -25.15
N ARG A 43 15.66 4.42 -24.51
CA ARG A 43 14.98 5.60 -25.07
C ARG A 43 15.65 6.19 -26.31
N ALA A 44 16.94 5.91 -26.53
CA ALA A 44 17.64 6.28 -27.75
C ALA A 44 17.42 5.25 -28.89
N GLU A 45 17.10 4.01 -28.54
CA GLU A 45 16.82 2.90 -29.47
C GLU A 45 15.33 2.81 -29.86
N PHE A 46 14.42 3.11 -28.93
CA PHE A 46 12.98 2.90 -29.03
C PHE A 46 12.19 4.17 -28.63
N GLY A 47 10.91 4.20 -29.04
CA GLY A 47 9.97 5.24 -28.61
C GLY A 47 9.64 5.15 -27.13
N ALA A 48 8.79 6.08 -26.65
CA ALA A 48 8.47 6.16 -25.23
C ALA A 48 7.75 4.94 -24.70
N ALA A 49 6.64 4.59 -25.35
CA ALA A 49 5.77 3.52 -24.92
C ALA A 49 6.47 2.14 -25.02
N GLU A 50 7.36 1.96 -25.99
CA GLU A 50 8.07 0.68 -26.17
C GLU A 50 9.23 0.49 -25.17
N ALA A 51 9.73 1.56 -24.56
CA ALA A 51 10.84 1.49 -23.62
C ALA A 51 10.41 0.97 -22.24
N ASP A 52 9.18 1.26 -21.83
CA ASP A 52 8.63 0.85 -20.53
C ASP A 52 8.38 -0.67 -20.48
N GLU A 53 8.15 -1.30 -21.62
CA GLU A 53 7.99 -2.76 -21.76
C GLU A 53 9.33 -3.49 -22.05
N ASP A 54 10.47 -2.79 -22.10
CA ASP A 54 11.76 -3.42 -22.42
C ASP A 54 12.19 -4.37 -21.28
N PRO A 55 12.48 -5.65 -21.56
CA PRO A 55 12.81 -6.63 -20.53
C PRO A 55 14.07 -6.28 -19.73
N ARG A 56 14.98 -5.44 -20.27
CA ARG A 56 16.16 -4.94 -19.55
C ARG A 56 15.75 -3.98 -18.43
N ILE A 57 14.78 -3.12 -18.71
CA ILE A 57 14.24 -2.13 -17.77
C ILE A 57 13.48 -2.85 -16.67
N LEU A 58 12.54 -3.74 -17.03
CA LEU A 58 11.75 -4.52 -16.07
C LEU A 58 12.61 -5.38 -15.12
N ALA A 59 13.74 -5.92 -15.60
CA ALA A 59 14.65 -6.69 -14.77
C ALA A 59 15.43 -5.81 -13.77
N LEU A 60 15.77 -4.58 -14.16
CA LEU A 60 16.43 -3.61 -13.30
C LEU A 60 15.45 -3.04 -12.25
N GLU A 61 14.19 -2.82 -12.61
CA GLU A 61 13.15 -2.40 -11.66
C GLU A 61 12.90 -3.43 -10.57
N GLN A 62 12.77 -4.70 -10.93
CA GLN A 62 12.67 -5.79 -9.95
C GLN A 62 13.89 -5.84 -9.02
N ARG A 63 15.09 -5.60 -9.56
CA ARG A 63 16.32 -5.57 -8.76
C ARG A 63 16.35 -4.37 -7.81
N VAL A 64 15.99 -3.19 -8.28
CA VAL A 64 15.88 -1.97 -7.45
C VAL A 64 14.85 -2.19 -6.34
N GLY A 65 13.67 -2.72 -6.65
CA GLY A 65 12.65 -3.06 -5.67
C GLY A 65 13.16 -4.04 -4.60
N SER A 66 13.88 -5.09 -5.00
CA SER A 66 14.49 -6.03 -4.07
C SER A 66 15.54 -5.40 -3.16
N PHE A 67 16.41 -4.53 -3.69
CA PHE A 67 17.40 -3.82 -2.86
C PHE A 67 16.76 -2.80 -1.92
N ASN A 68 15.69 -2.13 -2.36
CA ASN A 68 14.93 -1.21 -1.53
C ASN A 68 14.27 -1.92 -0.35
N ALA A 69 13.61 -3.05 -0.60
CA ALA A 69 13.06 -3.91 0.46
C ALA A 69 14.15 -4.38 1.43
N HIS A 70 15.32 -4.80 0.91
CA HIS A 70 16.44 -5.21 1.74
C HIS A 70 16.96 -4.08 2.64
N LEU A 71 17.09 -2.86 2.11
CA LEU A 71 17.49 -1.70 2.89
C LEU A 71 16.50 -1.42 4.02
N PHE A 72 15.19 -1.50 3.73
CA PHE A 72 14.17 -1.38 4.76
C PHE A 72 14.33 -2.46 5.82
N ASP A 73 14.42 -3.74 5.47
CA ASP A 73 14.61 -4.82 6.45
C ASP A 73 15.81 -4.53 7.38
N ARG A 74 16.93 -4.06 6.82
CA ARG A 74 18.12 -3.69 7.61
C ARG A 74 17.87 -2.53 8.57
N LEU A 75 17.19 -1.48 8.11
CA LEU A 75 16.85 -0.33 8.94
C LEU A 75 15.92 -0.73 10.10
N HIS A 76 14.93 -1.57 9.82
CA HIS A 76 13.98 -2.06 10.83
C HIS A 76 14.67 -2.98 11.84
N GLU A 77 15.47 -3.93 11.37
CA GLU A 77 16.22 -4.86 12.21
C GLU A 77 17.23 -4.14 13.11
N ALA A 78 17.99 -3.18 12.55
CA ALA A 78 19.08 -2.52 13.26
C ALA A 78 18.62 -1.38 14.18
N LEU A 79 17.57 -0.65 13.78
CA LEU A 79 17.12 0.57 14.46
C LEU A 79 15.79 0.42 15.19
N GLY A 80 15.11 -0.73 15.07
CA GLY A 80 13.81 -0.93 15.70
C GLY A 80 12.79 0.11 15.24
N MET A 81 12.92 0.63 14.02
CA MET A 81 11.88 1.46 13.39
C MET A 81 10.73 0.54 12.98
N HIS A 82 9.48 1.03 12.98
CA HIS A 82 8.31 0.28 12.54
C HIS A 82 8.08 0.50 11.04
N PRO A 83 7.66 -0.54 10.27
CA PRO A 83 7.37 -0.44 8.83
C PRO A 83 6.51 0.77 8.44
N ASP A 84 5.49 1.07 9.25
CA ASP A 84 4.56 2.20 9.03
C ASP A 84 5.22 3.60 9.05
N LEU A 85 6.46 3.76 9.52
CA LEU A 85 7.17 5.05 9.48
C LEU A 85 8.02 5.23 8.21
N THR A 86 8.12 4.20 7.37
CA THR A 86 9.02 4.20 6.21
C THR A 86 8.38 3.65 4.93
N SER A 87 7.11 3.21 4.99
CA SER A 87 6.30 2.83 3.84
C SER A 87 5.88 4.04 3.00
N SER A 88 6.84 4.83 2.54
CA SER A 88 6.70 5.51 1.25
C SER A 88 6.97 4.44 0.20
N VAL A 89 5.97 3.58 -0.03
CA VAL A 89 5.99 2.61 -1.11
C VAL A 89 6.14 3.42 -2.39
N TRP A 90 7.17 3.13 -3.18
CA TRP A 90 7.20 3.58 -4.57
C TRP A 90 6.16 2.74 -5.29
N GLU A 91 4.90 3.13 -5.20
CA GLU A 91 3.91 2.65 -6.14
C GLU A 91 4.34 3.18 -7.51
N PRO A 92 4.44 2.33 -8.55
CA PRO A 92 4.56 2.82 -9.92
C PRO A 92 3.29 3.61 -10.19
N GLY A 93 3.33 4.92 -9.95
CA GLY A 93 2.19 5.79 -10.11
C GLY A 93 1.67 5.69 -11.54
N ALA A 94 0.38 5.40 -11.66
CA ALA A 94 -0.36 5.54 -12.91
C ALA A 94 -0.55 7.02 -13.32
N ASP A 95 0.12 7.97 -12.65
CA ASP A 95 -0.13 9.41 -12.76
C ASP A 95 0.87 10.22 -13.58
N ASP A 96 1.90 9.61 -14.19
CA ASP A 96 2.84 10.35 -15.05
C ASP A 96 2.39 10.44 -16.53
N ALA A 97 1.08 10.39 -16.78
CA ALA A 97 0.50 10.51 -18.11
C ALA A 97 -0.60 11.58 -18.19
N ASP A 98 -0.27 12.86 -17.97
CA ASP A 98 -0.80 13.99 -18.79
C ASP A 98 -0.40 15.38 -18.26
N ALA A 99 0.87 15.76 -18.44
CA ALA A 99 1.27 17.17 -18.31
C ALA A 99 1.10 17.93 -19.65
N ALA A 100 -0.12 17.99 -20.21
CA ALA A 100 -0.38 18.79 -21.41
C ALA A 100 -1.84 19.25 -21.60
N SER A 101 -2.50 19.82 -20.59
CA SER A 101 -3.57 20.80 -20.83
C SER A 101 -3.83 21.59 -19.55
N ALA A 102 -3.88 22.93 -19.65
CA ALA A 102 -4.39 23.75 -18.57
C ALA A 102 -5.93 23.55 -18.48
N SER A 103 -6.36 22.42 -17.92
CA SER A 103 -7.73 22.25 -17.48
C SER A 103 -7.94 23.11 -16.24
N VAL A 104 -9.14 23.70 -16.12
CA VAL A 104 -9.57 24.26 -14.84
C VAL A 104 -9.69 23.07 -13.91
N ALA A 105 -8.88 23.05 -12.84
CA ALA A 105 -8.92 21.98 -11.83
C ALA A 105 -10.37 21.70 -11.46
N THR A 106 -10.81 20.47 -11.67
CA THR A 106 -12.12 20.00 -11.26
C THR A 106 -12.18 19.98 -9.73
N ARG A 107 -13.38 19.84 -9.16
CA ARG A 107 -13.52 19.76 -7.70
C ARG A 107 -12.82 18.51 -7.15
N ASP A 108 -12.80 17.43 -7.91
CA ASP A 108 -12.12 16.19 -7.56
C ASP A 108 -10.59 16.38 -7.62
N ASP A 109 -10.08 17.19 -8.56
CA ASP A 109 -8.66 17.58 -8.62
C ASP A 109 -8.19 18.41 -7.40
N LEU A 110 -9.11 18.89 -6.57
CA LEU A 110 -8.86 19.67 -5.35
C LEU A 110 -9.19 18.89 -4.07
N ALA A 111 -9.63 17.64 -4.18
CA ALA A 111 -9.85 16.78 -3.02
C ALA A 111 -8.49 16.43 -2.38
N GLU A 112 -8.44 16.45 -1.06
CA GLU A 112 -7.26 16.06 -0.29
C GLU A 112 -7.65 14.91 0.65
N GLU A 113 -6.79 13.90 0.74
CA GLU A 113 -6.99 12.77 1.65
C GLU A 113 -6.45 13.06 3.06
N PHE A 114 -7.21 12.62 4.06
CA PHE A 114 -6.84 12.77 5.47
C PHE A 114 -6.95 11.42 6.19
N TYR A 115 -5.86 11.00 6.84
CA TYR A 115 -5.79 9.69 7.51
C TYR A 115 -6.03 9.78 9.03
N LEU A 116 -6.69 8.76 9.57
CA LEU A 116 -6.90 8.60 11.01
C LEU A 116 -6.67 7.13 11.42
N GLY A 117 -5.58 6.88 12.15
CA GLY A 117 -5.16 5.52 12.54
C GLY A 117 -5.44 5.18 14.00
N PHE A 118 -5.85 3.94 14.27
CA PHE A 118 -6.06 3.40 15.61
C PHE A 118 -5.48 1.99 15.74
N VAL A 119 -4.79 1.73 16.85
CA VAL A 119 -4.40 0.37 17.25
C VAL A 119 -5.25 -0.03 18.45
N VAL A 120 -6.10 -1.04 18.28
CA VAL A 120 -7.09 -1.45 19.29
C VAL A 120 -6.86 -2.91 19.68
N ALA A 121 -6.75 -3.17 20.98
CA ALA A 121 -6.63 -4.50 21.55
C ALA A 121 -7.86 -4.81 22.44
N PRO A 122 -8.31 -6.08 22.51
CA PRO A 122 -9.42 -6.45 23.38
C PRO A 122 -9.07 -6.26 24.86
N PRO A 123 -10.05 -5.98 25.74
CA PRO A 123 -9.79 -5.81 27.17
C PRO A 123 -9.26 -7.10 27.81
N ALA A 124 -8.29 -6.98 28.71
CA ALA A 124 -7.72 -8.13 29.40
C ALA A 124 -8.78 -8.85 30.26
N GLY A 125 -9.02 -10.13 29.98
CA GLY A 125 -9.87 -11.01 30.79
C GLY A 125 -11.36 -11.02 30.45
N THR A 126 -11.79 -10.36 29.38
CA THR A 126 -13.17 -10.47 28.86
C THR A 126 -13.16 -11.17 27.51
N ALA A 127 -13.83 -12.33 27.41
CA ALA A 127 -13.86 -13.15 26.20
C ALA A 127 -14.89 -12.66 25.14
N ASP A 128 -15.73 -11.68 25.47
CA ASP A 128 -16.97 -11.42 24.72
C ASP A 128 -17.03 -10.06 23.99
N MET A 129 -15.98 -9.23 24.02
CA MET A 129 -15.92 -8.03 23.17
C MET A 129 -14.99 -8.31 22.01
N GLY A 130 -15.57 -8.54 20.83
CA GLY A 130 -14.83 -8.82 19.61
C GLY A 130 -14.25 -7.54 19.02
N LEU A 131 -13.12 -7.64 18.33
CA LEU A 131 -12.58 -6.53 17.54
C LEU A 131 -13.51 -6.13 16.37
N ASP A 132 -14.49 -6.96 16.04
CA ASP A 132 -15.50 -6.66 15.02
C ASP A 132 -16.44 -5.52 15.44
N ASP A 133 -16.66 -5.32 16.74
CA ASP A 133 -17.44 -4.19 17.27
C ASP A 133 -16.73 -2.84 17.07
N VAL A 134 -15.40 -2.86 16.88
CA VAL A 134 -14.59 -1.65 16.69
C VAL A 134 -14.89 -1.02 15.33
N VAL A 135 -15.08 -1.82 14.28
CA VAL A 135 -15.42 -1.30 12.94
C VAL A 135 -16.73 -0.55 12.99
N GLY A 136 -17.76 -1.10 13.65
CA GLY A 136 -19.03 -0.41 13.84
C GLY A 136 -18.91 0.89 14.64
N LEU A 137 -18.05 0.93 15.67
CA LEU A 137 -17.79 2.16 16.43
C LEU A 137 -17.10 3.24 15.57
N LEU A 138 -16.17 2.84 14.71
CA LEU A 138 -15.47 3.72 13.79
C LEU A 138 -16.38 4.22 12.68
N ASP A 139 -17.25 3.35 12.16
CA ASP A 139 -18.29 3.69 11.17
C ASP A 139 -19.23 4.78 11.72
N ASP A 140 -19.78 4.57 12.92
CA ASP A 140 -20.61 5.56 13.62
C ASP A 140 -19.88 6.89 13.86
N ALA A 141 -18.58 6.84 14.14
CA ALA A 141 -17.76 8.03 14.33
C ALA A 141 -17.48 8.76 13.02
N GLY A 142 -17.19 8.02 11.94
CA GLY A 142 -16.99 8.53 10.59
C GLY A 142 -18.23 9.26 10.10
N ALA A 143 -19.42 8.65 10.22
CA ALA A 143 -20.69 9.28 9.85
C ALA A 143 -20.88 10.64 10.55
N ARG A 144 -20.57 10.75 11.85
CA ARG A 144 -20.66 12.03 12.58
C ARG A 144 -19.63 13.07 12.12
N VAL A 145 -18.45 12.63 11.65
CA VAL A 145 -17.44 13.54 11.09
C VAL A 145 -17.90 14.05 9.73
N VAL A 146 -18.43 13.17 8.87
CA VAL A 146 -19.00 13.53 7.57
C VAL A 146 -20.09 14.57 7.72
N GLU A 147 -21.06 14.35 8.63
CA GLU A 147 -22.12 15.34 8.90
C GLU A 147 -21.54 16.72 9.26
N ARG A 148 -20.52 16.77 10.12
CA ARG A 148 -19.88 18.03 10.52
C ARG A 148 -19.11 18.70 9.40
N LEU A 149 -18.46 17.93 8.54
CA LEU A 149 -17.74 18.46 7.38
C LEU A 149 -18.71 19.07 6.38
N VAL A 150 -19.80 18.38 6.08
CA VAL A 150 -20.89 18.86 5.22
C VAL A 150 -21.54 20.11 5.81
N ASP A 151 -21.87 20.10 7.10
CA ASP A 151 -22.41 21.28 7.81
C ASP A 151 -21.45 22.48 7.79
N SER A 152 -20.15 22.22 7.69
CA SER A 152 -19.10 23.24 7.58
C SER A 152 -18.86 23.72 6.14
N GLY A 153 -19.55 23.12 5.16
CA GLY A 153 -19.49 23.49 3.74
C GLY A 153 -18.43 22.74 2.94
N PHE A 154 -17.87 21.64 3.46
CA PHE A 154 -16.99 20.74 2.70
C PHE A 154 -17.81 19.70 1.94
N ASP A 155 -17.37 19.34 0.74
CA ASP A 155 -17.90 18.21 -0.01
C ASP A 155 -17.07 16.97 0.38
N VAL A 156 -17.72 15.96 0.96
CA VAL A 156 -17.09 14.67 1.24
C VAL A 156 -17.39 13.73 0.08
N VAL A 157 -16.36 13.40 -0.70
CA VAL A 157 -16.47 12.54 -1.89
C VAL A 157 -16.70 11.09 -1.48
N GLU A 158 -15.93 10.61 -0.51
CA GLU A 158 -15.96 9.22 -0.07
C GLU A 158 -15.51 9.10 1.41
N TRP A 159 -16.03 8.09 2.10
CA TRP A 159 -15.55 7.69 3.43
C TRP A 159 -15.90 6.22 3.71
N THR A 160 -15.07 5.54 4.48
CA THR A 160 -15.30 4.15 4.91
C THR A 160 -14.63 3.88 6.25
N ALA A 161 -15.11 2.86 6.96
CA ALA A 161 -14.41 2.25 8.08
C ALA A 161 -14.12 0.79 7.75
N SER A 162 -12.84 0.44 7.59
CA SER A 162 -12.39 -0.91 7.28
C SER A 162 -11.45 -1.47 8.36
N ARG A 163 -11.26 -2.80 8.33
CA ARG A 163 -10.25 -3.51 9.12
C ARG A 163 -9.25 -4.14 8.15
N GLY A 164 -8.03 -3.63 8.11
CA GLY A 164 -7.02 -4.00 7.10
C GLY A 164 -6.60 -2.76 6.30
N ASP A 165 -6.20 -2.94 5.05
CA ASP A 165 -5.83 -1.83 4.17
C ASP A 165 -7.01 -0.85 4.00
N ALA A 166 -6.69 0.44 3.97
CA ALA A 166 -7.61 1.49 3.56
C ALA A 166 -7.71 1.48 2.02
N PHE A 167 -8.84 1.94 1.49
CA PHE A 167 -9.18 2.13 0.06
C PHE A 167 -8.16 1.55 -0.94
N ASP A 168 -8.45 0.34 -1.41
CA ASP A 168 -7.87 -0.15 -2.65
C ASP A 168 -8.67 0.48 -3.81
N GLU A 169 -8.12 1.50 -4.47
CA GLU A 169 -8.68 2.09 -5.70
C GLU A 169 -8.69 1.11 -6.90
N THR A 170 -8.41 -0.18 -6.70
CA THR A 170 -8.50 -1.21 -7.74
C THR A 170 -9.48 -2.35 -7.45
N SER A 171 -10.38 -2.21 -6.47
CA SER A 171 -11.49 -3.15 -6.30
C SER A 171 -12.59 -2.95 -7.36
N ASP A 172 -12.28 -3.22 -8.64
CA ASP A 172 -13.23 -3.72 -9.63
C ASP A 172 -13.66 -5.15 -9.24
N GLY A 173 -14.26 -5.26 -8.06
CA GLY A 173 -14.90 -6.45 -7.54
C GLY A 173 -16.25 -6.60 -8.23
N VAL A 174 -16.25 -7.26 -9.39
CA VAL A 174 -17.46 -7.93 -9.89
C VAL A 174 -17.76 -9.06 -8.90
N ASP A 175 -18.51 -8.73 -7.85
CA ASP A 175 -19.16 -9.71 -6.99
C ASP A 175 -20.48 -10.07 -7.68
N ASP A 176 -20.45 -11.10 -8.53
CA ASP A 176 -21.65 -11.77 -9.04
C ASP A 176 -21.87 -13.07 -8.25
N PRO A 177 -22.65 -13.03 -7.14
CA PRO A 177 -22.96 -14.21 -6.37
C PRO A 177 -24.23 -14.87 -6.90
N ASP A 178 -24.26 -15.41 -8.12
CA ASP A 178 -25.39 -16.23 -8.61
C ASP A 178 -25.04 -17.11 -9.84
N ASP A 179 -24.38 -18.26 -9.63
CA ASP A 179 -24.55 -19.43 -10.53
C ASP A 179 -24.52 -20.76 -9.75
N ASP A 180 -25.42 -20.90 -8.78
CA ASP A 180 -25.90 -22.20 -8.29
C ASP A 180 -27.10 -22.65 -9.15
N GLY A 181 -26.82 -23.12 -10.35
CA GLY A 181 -27.76 -23.84 -11.23
C GLY A 181 -27.74 -25.36 -10.98
N PRO A 182 -28.88 -26.06 -11.06
CA PRO A 182 -29.18 -27.22 -10.22
C PRO A 182 -28.49 -28.52 -10.64
N ALA A 183 -28.16 -29.33 -9.63
CA ALA A 183 -27.85 -30.75 -9.78
C ALA A 183 -29.00 -31.49 -10.49
N ASP A 184 -28.74 -32.07 -11.65
CA ASP A 184 -29.65 -33.00 -12.31
C ASP A 184 -29.36 -34.44 -11.84
N PRO A 185 -30.28 -35.09 -11.12
CA PRO A 185 -30.14 -36.48 -10.71
C PRO A 185 -30.73 -37.41 -11.79
N GLY A 186 -29.85 -37.96 -12.62
CA GLY A 186 -30.01 -39.31 -13.16
C GLY A 186 -30.42 -39.42 -14.62
N THR A 187 -29.64 -40.21 -15.37
CA THR A 187 -30.22 -41.13 -16.36
C THR A 187 -29.32 -42.37 -16.45
N GLU A 188 -29.87 -43.48 -15.98
CA GLU A 188 -29.38 -44.83 -16.25
C GLU A 188 -29.40 -45.14 -17.76
N ASP A 189 -28.45 -45.98 -18.18
CA ASP A 189 -28.59 -47.05 -19.16
C ASP A 189 -28.96 -46.68 -20.62
N ARG A 190 -27.99 -46.86 -21.54
CA ARG A 190 -28.18 -47.69 -22.76
C ARG A 190 -26.91 -47.85 -23.61
N ARG A 191 -26.55 -49.13 -23.77
CA ARG A 191 -25.76 -49.82 -24.81
C ARG A 191 -24.28 -50.04 -24.55
#